data_AF-A0A954YD04-F1
#
_entry.id   AF-A0A954YD04-F1
#
_cell.length_a   1.000
_cell.length_b   1.000
_cell.length_c   1.000
_cell.angle_alpha   90.00
_cell.angle_beta   90.00
_cell.angle_gamma   90.00
#
_symmetry.space_group_name_H-M   'P 1'
#
loop_
_entity.id
_entity.type
_entity.pdbx_description
1 polymer ?
#
loop_
_entity_poly.entity_id
_entity_poly.type
_entity_poly.pdbx_seq_one_letter_code
_entity_poly.pdbx_strand_id
1 'polypeptide(L)'
;MSYKTIDDITLLEHVRSLLAEGKARDAVSHIHRHWTGSIPCRNALGVALMRAGDAVKAVDVFRGICVNESGVVVNQDLPLYCLTNFATALLLVGRVDGCVALLKSLQADSEPGVRRLRDVIERWRNSLGWIKRMAFDWYGADTDSPIPLDFEPGELGDAPGGALRPAA
;
A
#
# COMPACT_ATOMS: atom_id res chain seq x y z
N MET A 1 -11.95 21.72 16.38
CA MET A 1 -12.18 20.60 15.45
C MET A 1 -13.04 21.15 14.32
N SER A 2 -12.50 21.47 13.13
CA SER A 2 -13.40 21.96 12.05
C SER A 2 -12.83 21.96 10.63
N TYR A 3 -11.83 22.78 10.26
CA TYR A 3 -11.56 23.00 8.83
C TYR A 3 -10.71 21.90 8.16
N LYS A 4 -9.57 21.55 8.75
CA LYS A 4 -8.62 20.58 8.15
C LYS A 4 -9.22 19.18 7.90
N THR A 5 -10.19 18.77 8.71
CA THR A 5 -10.86 17.46 8.58
C THR A 5 -11.86 17.46 7.43
N ILE A 6 -12.56 18.56 7.19
CA ILE A 6 -13.52 18.68 6.07
C ILE A 6 -12.76 18.71 4.75
N ASP A 7 -11.66 19.47 4.69
CA ASP A 7 -10.80 19.55 3.50
C ASP A 7 -10.20 18.16 3.15
N ASP A 8 -9.78 17.39 4.15
CA ASP A 8 -9.28 16.02 3.96
C ASP A 8 -10.37 15.08 3.42
N ILE A 9 -11.61 15.19 3.91
CA ILE A 9 -12.71 14.32 3.44
C ILE A 9 -13.02 14.62 1.97
N THR A 10 -13.23 15.88 1.60
CA THR A 10 -13.54 16.26 0.22
C THR A 10 -12.40 15.91 -0.74
N LEU A 11 -11.16 16.11 -0.31
CA LEU A 11 -9.97 15.67 -1.06
C LEU A 11 -10.01 14.16 -1.32
N LEU A 12 -10.20 13.35 -0.28
CA LEU A 12 -10.15 11.89 -0.38
C LEU A 12 -11.33 11.31 -1.17
N GLU A 13 -12.51 11.92 -1.11
CA GLU A 13 -13.65 11.57 -1.95
C GLU A 13 -13.36 11.80 -3.43
N HIS A 14 -12.79 12.96 -3.77
CA HIS A 14 -12.40 13.27 -5.14
C HIS A 14 -11.31 12.32 -5.64
N VAL A 15 -10.29 12.05 -4.82
CA VAL A 15 -9.25 11.06 -5.14
C VAL A 15 -9.86 9.69 -5.39
N ARG A 16 -10.82 9.25 -4.56
CA ARG A 16 -11.51 7.97 -4.73
C ARG A 16 -12.23 7.89 -6.09
N SER A 17 -12.90 8.96 -6.51
CA SER A 17 -13.54 9.04 -7.83
C SER A 17 -12.51 8.90 -8.96
N LEU A 18 -11.43 9.67 -8.92
CA LEU A 18 -10.39 9.63 -9.94
C LEU A 18 -9.75 8.25 -10.05
N LEU A 19 -9.49 7.58 -8.92
CA LEU A 19 -8.93 6.23 -8.91
C LEU A 19 -9.91 5.19 -9.44
N ALA A 20 -11.21 5.32 -9.15
CA ALA A 20 -12.24 4.43 -9.70
C ALA A 20 -12.40 4.60 -11.22
N GLU A 21 -12.10 5.78 -11.76
CA GLU A 21 -12.09 6.07 -13.19
C GLU A 21 -10.74 5.71 -13.88
N GLY A 22 -9.80 5.09 -13.16
CA GLY A 22 -8.47 4.77 -13.67
C GLY A 22 -7.54 5.98 -13.89
N LYS A 23 -7.93 7.17 -13.41
CA LYS A 23 -7.20 8.44 -13.57
C LYS A 23 -6.17 8.68 -12.46
N ALA A 24 -5.28 7.71 -12.26
CA ALA A 24 -4.32 7.73 -11.15
C ALA A 24 -3.35 8.93 -11.18
N ARG A 25 -2.92 9.37 -12.37
CA ARG A 25 -2.04 10.55 -12.51
C ARG A 25 -2.75 11.87 -12.16
N ASP A 26 -4.04 11.95 -12.47
CA ASP A 26 -4.86 13.12 -12.10
C ASP A 26 -5.07 13.15 -10.58
N ALA A 27 -5.27 11.98 -9.95
CA ALA A 27 -5.35 11.86 -8.50
C ALA A 27 -4.06 12.36 -7.81
N VAL A 28 -2.88 11.98 -8.30
CA VAL A 28 -1.59 12.49 -7.80
C VAL A 28 -1.53 14.02 -7.91
N SER A 29 -1.92 14.57 -9.06
CA SER A 29 -1.92 16.02 -9.30
C SER A 29 -2.91 16.76 -8.40
N HIS A 30 -4.07 16.16 -8.13
CA HIS A 30 -5.07 16.71 -7.21
C HIS A 30 -4.55 16.72 -5.77
N ILE A 31 -3.92 15.64 -5.30
CA ILE A 31 -3.35 15.56 -3.95
C ILE A 31 -2.24 16.60 -3.75
N HIS A 32 -1.34 16.79 -4.72
CA HIS A 32 -0.27 17.79 -4.59
C HIS A 32 -0.80 19.22 -4.49
N ARG A 33 -1.89 19.55 -5.19
CA ARG A 33 -2.52 20.88 -5.13
C ARG A 33 -3.23 21.15 -3.80
N HIS A 34 -3.75 20.12 -3.17
CA HIS A 34 -4.55 20.20 -1.95
C HIS A 34 -3.86 19.52 -0.76
N TRP A 35 -2.52 19.53 -0.75
CA TRP A 35 -1.73 18.77 0.22
C TRP A 35 -1.97 19.22 1.65
N THR A 36 -2.42 18.29 2.51
CA THR A 36 -2.63 18.54 3.95
C THR A 36 -1.57 17.89 4.83
N GLY A 37 -0.80 16.97 4.26
CA GLY A 37 0.23 16.19 4.93
C GLY A 37 -0.28 15.15 5.93
N SER A 38 -1.60 14.94 6.05
CA SER A 38 -2.20 13.96 6.96
C SER A 38 -1.88 12.52 6.53
N ILE A 39 -1.96 11.57 7.47
CA ILE A 39 -1.73 10.14 7.18
C ILE A 39 -2.66 9.64 6.06
N PRO A 40 -3.98 9.91 6.07
CA PRO A 40 -4.86 9.54 4.96
C PRO A 40 -4.44 10.16 3.62
N CYS A 41 -4.03 11.43 3.61
CA CYS A 41 -3.56 12.12 2.40
C CYS A 41 -2.28 11.48 1.83
N ARG A 42 -1.30 11.16 2.71
CA ARG A 42 -0.07 10.46 2.31
C ARG A 42 -0.35 9.04 1.84
N ASN A 43 -1.25 8.30 2.50
CA ASN A 43 -1.69 6.98 2.07
C ASN A 43 -2.31 7.03 0.67
N ALA A 44 -3.22 7.99 0.45
CA ALA A 44 -3.86 8.21 -0.85
C ALA A 44 -2.86 8.54 -1.95
N LEU A 45 -1.83 9.35 -1.64
CA LEU A 45 -0.75 9.64 -2.57
C LEU A 45 0.01 8.36 -2.96
N GLY A 46 0.38 7.53 -1.98
CA GLY A 46 1.05 6.26 -2.23
C GLY A 46 0.24 5.31 -3.11
N VAL A 47 -1.07 5.18 -2.84
CA VAL A 47 -1.99 4.38 -3.67
C VAL A 47 -2.07 4.92 -5.10
N ALA A 48 -2.26 6.23 -5.26
CA ALA A 48 -2.34 6.87 -6.57
C ALA A 48 -1.03 6.70 -7.37
N LEU A 49 0.13 6.80 -6.70
CA LEU A 49 1.43 6.57 -7.33
C LEU A 49 1.61 5.12 -7.79
N MET A 50 1.25 4.13 -6.97
CA MET A 50 1.28 2.72 -7.39
C MET A 50 0.42 2.48 -8.63
N ARG A 51 -0.83 2.99 -8.63
CA ARG A 51 -1.76 2.84 -9.76
C ARG A 51 -1.35 3.65 -11.00
N ALA A 52 -0.56 4.71 -10.83
CA ALA A 52 0.04 5.47 -11.93
C ALA A 52 1.29 4.82 -12.53
N GLY A 53 1.75 3.69 -11.96
CA GLY A 53 2.96 2.98 -12.38
C GLY A 53 4.25 3.48 -11.73
N ASP A 54 4.17 4.34 -10.71
CA ASP A 54 5.33 4.94 -10.02
C ASP A 54 5.49 4.34 -8.61
N ALA A 55 5.67 3.02 -8.56
CA ALA A 55 5.78 2.26 -7.31
C ALA A 55 7.01 2.66 -6.47
N VAL A 56 8.09 3.13 -7.12
CA VAL A 56 9.29 3.61 -6.42
C VAL A 56 8.97 4.81 -5.55
N LYS A 57 8.30 5.84 -6.11
CA LYS A 57 7.86 6.99 -5.29
C LYS A 57 6.83 6.60 -4.24
N ALA A 58 5.97 5.62 -4.54
CA ALA A 58 5.03 5.10 -3.54
C ALA A 58 5.77 4.52 -2.32
N VAL A 59 6.85 3.77 -2.53
CA VAL A 59 7.71 3.25 -1.44
C VAL A 59 8.26 4.39 -0.60
N ASP A 60 8.72 5.47 -1.21
CA ASP A 60 9.27 6.62 -0.47
C ASP A 60 8.19 7.31 0.39
N VAL A 61 6.99 7.50 -0.16
CA VAL A 61 5.84 8.04 0.56
C VAL A 61 5.48 7.16 1.75
N PHE A 62 5.32 5.86 1.54
CA PHE A 62 4.96 4.93 2.61
C PHE A 62 6.06 4.79 3.66
N ARG A 63 7.34 4.80 3.27
CA ARG A 63 8.46 4.80 4.21
C ARG A 63 8.40 6.00 5.15
N GLY A 64 8.09 7.19 4.62
CA GLY A 64 7.94 8.42 5.40
C GLY A 64 6.70 8.47 6.32
N ILE A 65 5.83 7.46 6.26
CA ILE A 65 4.69 7.29 7.18
C ILE A 65 4.97 6.14 8.14
N CYS A 66 5.34 4.98 7.58
CA CYS A 66 5.33 3.69 8.24
C CYS A 66 6.62 3.38 8.99
N VAL A 67 7.71 4.11 8.72
CA VAL A 67 8.98 3.89 9.39
C VAL A 67 9.27 5.10 10.26
N ASN A 68 9.72 4.85 11.48
CA ASN A 68 10.15 5.90 12.39
C ASN A 68 11.33 6.71 11.81
N GLU A 69 11.64 7.86 12.42
CA GLU A 69 12.69 8.77 11.96
C GLU A 69 14.08 8.11 11.87
N SER A 70 14.33 7.06 12.65
CA SER A 70 15.59 6.30 12.56
C SER A 70 15.63 5.33 11.38
N GLY A 71 14.53 5.10 10.67
CA GLY A 71 14.48 4.26 9.47
C GLY A 71 14.49 2.76 9.75
N VAL A 72 14.40 2.35 11.02
CA VAL A 72 14.67 0.97 11.46
C VAL A 72 13.42 0.25 11.93
N VAL A 73 12.44 0.96 12.50
CA VAL A 73 11.27 0.33 13.12
C VAL A 73 9.99 0.78 12.42
N VAL A 74 9.17 -0.22 12.06
CA VAL A 74 7.83 0.00 11.53
C VAL A 74 6.92 0.50 12.64
N ASN A 75 6.22 1.60 12.39
CA ASN A 75 5.20 2.13 13.28
C ASN A 75 3.94 1.26 13.22
N GLN A 76 3.76 0.41 14.23
CA GLN A 76 2.63 -0.51 14.35
C GLN A 76 1.32 0.17 14.80
N ASP A 77 1.37 1.44 15.24
CA ASP A 77 0.19 2.20 15.66
C ASP A 77 -0.60 2.76 14.45
N LEU A 78 -0.10 2.56 13.24
CA LEU A 78 -0.77 3.00 12.02
C LEU A 78 -1.96 2.09 11.68
N PRO A 79 -2.98 2.65 11.00
CA PRO A 79 -4.04 1.82 10.42
C PRO A 79 -3.45 0.73 9.52
N LEU A 80 -3.99 -0.48 9.65
CA LEU A 80 -3.46 -1.65 8.95
C LEU A 80 -3.36 -1.46 7.43
N TYR A 81 -4.35 -0.78 6.83
CA TYR A 81 -4.35 -0.51 5.39
C TYR A 81 -3.11 0.28 4.93
N CYS A 82 -2.56 1.19 5.75
CA CYS A 82 -1.33 1.90 5.41
C CYS A 82 -0.14 0.94 5.32
N LEU A 83 -0.05 0.02 6.27
CA LEU A 83 1.03 -0.97 6.34
C LEU A 83 0.91 -2.02 5.24
N THR A 84 -0.31 -2.46 4.93
CA THR A 84 -0.59 -3.34 3.78
C THR A 84 -0.26 -2.64 2.45
N ASN A 85 -0.56 -1.35 2.30
CA ASN A 85 -0.18 -0.60 1.10
C ASN A 85 1.33 -0.42 0.97
N PHE A 86 2.04 -0.24 2.09
CA PHE A 86 3.49 -0.23 2.07
C PHE A 86 4.06 -1.58 1.61
N ALA A 87 3.55 -2.69 2.14
CA ALA A 87 3.91 -4.03 1.69
C ALA A 87 3.63 -4.22 0.20
N THR A 88 2.50 -3.72 -0.29
CA THR A 88 2.14 -3.74 -1.72
C THR A 88 3.15 -2.99 -2.56
N ALA A 89 3.55 -1.78 -2.14
CA ALA A 89 4.53 -0.96 -2.85
C ALA A 89 5.90 -1.64 -2.91
N LEU A 90 6.35 -2.25 -1.80
CA LEU A 90 7.59 -3.04 -1.76
C LEU A 90 7.55 -4.19 -2.75
N LEU A 91 6.43 -4.91 -2.82
CA LEU A 91 6.24 -6.02 -3.74
C LEU A 91 6.31 -5.58 -5.21
N LEU A 92 5.69 -4.44 -5.54
CA LEU A 92 5.69 -3.89 -6.90
C LEU A 92 7.07 -3.46 -7.39
N VAL A 93 7.96 -3.05 -6.48
CA VAL A 93 9.37 -2.73 -6.82
C VAL A 93 10.31 -3.93 -6.64
N GLY A 94 9.75 -5.13 -6.47
CA GLY A 94 10.51 -6.38 -6.35
C GLY A 94 11.29 -6.52 -5.03
N ARG A 95 10.97 -5.73 -4.00
CA ARG A 95 11.53 -5.85 -2.64
C ARG A 95 10.71 -6.86 -1.83
N VAL A 96 10.77 -8.11 -2.26
CA VAL A 96 9.95 -9.21 -1.75
C VAL A 96 10.26 -9.51 -0.29
N ASP A 97 11.54 -9.49 0.10
CA ASP A 97 11.93 -9.78 1.49
C ASP A 97 11.37 -8.75 2.46
N GLY A 98 11.43 -7.48 2.08
CA GLY A 98 10.84 -6.38 2.83
C GLY A 98 9.32 -6.51 2.95
N CYS A 99 8.65 -6.91 1.87
CA CYS A 99 7.21 -7.19 1.88
C CYS A 99 6.87 -8.34 2.85
N VAL A 100 7.56 -9.48 2.74
CA VAL A 100 7.33 -10.66 3.59
C VAL A 100 7.60 -10.35 5.06
N ALA A 101 8.71 -9.67 5.36
CA ALA A 101 9.06 -9.27 6.72
C ALA A 101 8.00 -8.34 7.33
N LEU A 102 7.53 -7.37 6.55
CA LEU A 102 6.47 -6.46 6.97
C LEU A 102 5.17 -7.23 7.25
N LEU A 103 4.69 -8.06 6.31
CA LEU A 103 3.46 -8.85 6.47
C LEU A 103 3.52 -9.78 7.70
N LYS A 104 4.68 -10.38 7.96
CA LYS A 104 4.90 -11.20 9.17
C LYS A 104 4.79 -10.38 10.45
N SER A 105 5.25 -9.14 10.44
CA SER A 105 5.18 -8.25 11.62
C SER A 105 3.76 -7.83 11.99
N LEU A 106 2.84 -7.78 11.02
CA LEU A 106 1.47 -7.32 11.22
C LEU A 106 0.62 -8.27 12.07
N GLN A 107 0.98 -9.55 12.14
CA GLN A 107 0.22 -10.60 12.86
C GLN A 107 -1.28 -10.63 12.53
N ALA A 108 -1.63 -10.19 11.31
CA ALA A 108 -3.00 -9.93 10.88
C ALA A 108 -3.41 -10.90 9.76
N ASP A 109 -3.17 -12.20 9.98
CA ASP A 109 -3.35 -13.24 8.95
C ASP A 109 -4.81 -13.46 8.53
N SER A 110 -5.79 -12.91 9.26
CA SER A 110 -7.20 -12.90 8.88
C SER A 110 -7.59 -11.79 7.91
N GLU A 111 -6.76 -10.77 7.75
CA GLU A 111 -7.13 -9.54 7.06
C GLU A 111 -7.08 -9.73 5.54
N PRO A 112 -8.14 -9.37 4.80
CA PRO A 112 -8.25 -9.67 3.37
C PRO A 112 -7.07 -9.16 2.53
N GLY A 113 -6.58 -7.94 2.81
CA GLY A 113 -5.45 -7.35 2.10
C GLY A 113 -4.13 -8.09 2.38
N VAL A 114 -3.90 -8.49 3.63
CA VAL A 114 -2.72 -9.27 4.04
C VAL A 114 -2.72 -10.65 3.39
N ARG A 115 -3.86 -11.35 3.44
CA ARG A 115 -4.03 -12.66 2.78
C ARG A 115 -3.77 -12.57 1.29
N ARG A 116 -4.38 -11.59 0.61
CA ARG A 116 -4.24 -11.43 -0.83
C ARG A 116 -2.78 -11.25 -1.26
N LEU A 117 -2.00 -10.45 -0.52
CA LEU A 117 -0.57 -10.28 -0.79
C LEU A 117 0.23 -11.57 -0.54
N ARG A 118 -0.06 -12.29 0.55
CA ARG A 118 0.57 -13.59 0.81
C ARG A 118 0.28 -14.58 -0.33
N ASP A 119 -0.96 -14.63 -0.81
CA ASP A 119 -1.34 -15.52 -1.90
C ASP A 119 -0.63 -15.16 -3.21
N VAL A 120 -0.45 -13.86 -3.51
CA VAL A 120 0.35 -13.41 -4.67
C VAL A 120 1.80 -13.87 -4.54
N ILE A 121 2.42 -13.67 -3.38
CA ILE A 121 3.81 -14.08 -3.13
C ILE A 121 3.95 -15.60 -3.26
N GLU A 122 2.99 -16.36 -2.74
CA GLU A 122 2.99 -17.83 -2.84
C GLU A 122 2.81 -18.31 -4.28
N ARG A 123 1.87 -17.72 -5.04
CA ARG A 123 1.70 -18.03 -6.47
C ARG A 123 2.96 -17.72 -7.26
N TRP A 124 3.56 -16.55 -7.02
CA TRP A 124 4.81 -16.17 -7.65
C TRP A 124 5.95 -17.13 -7.29
N ARG A 125 6.14 -17.45 -6.00
CA ARG A 125 7.13 -18.44 -5.54
C ARG A 125 6.92 -19.81 -6.17
N ASN A 126 5.68 -20.27 -6.31
CA ASN A 126 5.35 -21.55 -6.93
C ASN A 126 5.55 -21.55 -8.46
N SER A 127 5.55 -20.37 -9.09
CA SER A 127 5.92 -20.23 -10.51
C SER A 127 7.44 -20.29 -10.76
N LEU A 128 8.25 -20.15 -9.71
CA LEU A 128 9.71 -20.26 -9.82
C LEU A 128 10.13 -21.71 -10.04
N GLY A 129 11.09 -21.94 -10.93
CA GLY A 129 11.77 -23.23 -11.05
C GLY A 129 12.43 -23.65 -9.73
N TRP A 130 12.56 -24.96 -9.51
CA TRP A 130 13.00 -25.55 -8.23
C TRP A 130 14.27 -24.91 -7.64
N ILE A 131 15.27 -24.59 -8.48
CA ILE A 131 16.52 -23.93 -8.07
C ILE A 131 16.24 -22.53 -7.52
N LYS A 132 15.46 -21.73 -8.25
CA LYS A 132 15.13 -20.36 -7.85
C LYS A 132 14.28 -20.33 -6.58
N ARG A 133 13.37 -21.29 -6.43
CA ARG A 133 12.58 -21.45 -5.20
C ARG A 133 13.46 -21.79 -3.99
N MET A 134 14.45 -22.66 -4.15
CA MET A 134 15.37 -23.01 -3.07
C MET A 134 16.33 -21.85 -2.75
N ALA A 135 16.76 -21.10 -3.77
CA ALA A 135 17.54 -19.87 -3.59
C ALA A 135 16.76 -18.79 -2.84
N PHE A 136 15.47 -18.60 -3.16
CA PHE A 136 14.55 -17.73 -2.41
C PHE A 136 14.55 -18.08 -0.91
N ASP A 137 14.43 -19.38 -0.58
CA ASP A 137 14.34 -19.82 0.82
C ASP A 137 15.65 -19.62 1.61
N TRP A 138 16.81 -19.51 0.94
CA TRP A 138 18.13 -19.39 1.60
C TRP A 138 18.78 -18.02 1.51
N TYR A 139 18.61 -17.27 0.42
CA TYR A 139 19.35 -16.04 0.15
C TYR A 139 18.46 -14.80 0.06
N GLY A 140 17.14 -14.97 0.14
CA GLY A 140 16.20 -13.89 -0.10
C GLY A 140 15.70 -13.84 -1.54
N ALA A 141 14.76 -12.93 -1.76
CA ALA A 141 13.78 -13.02 -2.83
C ALA A 141 13.68 -11.78 -3.70
N ASP A 142 14.48 -10.76 -3.41
CA ASP A 142 14.43 -9.51 -4.13
C ASP A 142 14.71 -9.74 -5.63
N THR A 143 13.93 -9.07 -6.47
CA THR A 143 13.92 -9.32 -7.90
C THR A 143 13.82 -8.02 -8.68
N ASP A 144 14.50 -7.95 -9.82
CA ASP A 144 14.37 -6.81 -10.74
C ASP A 144 13.07 -6.86 -11.56
N SER A 145 12.33 -7.97 -11.51
CA SER A 145 11.08 -8.17 -12.23
C SER A 145 9.88 -7.85 -11.34
N PRO A 146 8.97 -6.95 -11.75
CA PRO A 146 7.75 -6.69 -10.99
C PRO A 146 6.93 -7.98 -10.79
N ILE A 147 6.46 -8.20 -9.57
CA ILE A 147 5.53 -9.30 -9.30
C ILE A 147 4.13 -8.86 -9.76
N PRO A 148 3.50 -9.58 -10.71
CA PRO A 148 2.19 -9.20 -11.22
C PRO A 148 1.14 -9.31 -10.12
N LEU A 149 0.37 -8.25 -9.93
CA LEU A 149 -0.84 -8.27 -9.10
C LEU A 149 -2.05 -8.56 -10.00
N ASP A 150 -2.93 -9.42 -9.53
CA ASP A 150 -4.23 -9.73 -10.14
C ASP A 150 -5.35 -8.81 -9.64
N PHE A 151 -4.99 -7.72 -8.94
CA PHE A 151 -5.90 -6.72 -8.38
C PHE A 151 -5.28 -5.32 -8.45
N GLU A 152 -6.12 -4.29 -8.32
CA GLU A 152 -5.64 -2.91 -8.27
C GLU A 152 -4.87 -2.62 -6.97
N PRO A 153 -3.65 -2.07 -7.04
CA PRO A 153 -2.85 -1.79 -5.87
C PRO A 153 -3.53 -0.85 -4.87
N GLY A 154 -3.55 -1.30 -3.61
CA GLY A 154 -3.77 -0.49 -2.42
C GLY A 154 -5.20 -0.02 -2.13
N GLU A 155 -5.41 0.33 -0.86
CA GLU A 155 -6.70 0.74 -0.29
C GLU A 155 -6.58 2.13 0.37
N LEU A 156 -7.56 3.01 0.14
CA LEU A 156 -7.54 4.34 0.78
C LEU A 156 -7.88 4.32 2.27
N GLY A 157 -8.45 3.21 2.76
CA GLY A 157 -9.13 3.12 4.05
C GLY A 157 -10.54 3.73 3.99
N ASP A 158 -11.33 3.47 5.02
CA ASP A 158 -12.56 4.22 5.26
C ASP A 158 -12.17 5.61 5.77
N ALA A 159 -12.82 6.66 5.25
CA ALA A 159 -12.69 8.00 5.82
C ALA A 159 -13.05 7.94 7.33
N PRO A 160 -12.51 8.82 8.18
CA PRO A 160 -12.96 8.94 9.57
C PRO A 160 -14.43 9.37 9.60
N GLY A 161 -15.30 8.37 9.53
CA GLY A 161 -16.74 8.44 9.30
C GLY A 161 -17.34 7.05 9.08
N GLY A 162 -16.66 6.00 9.53
CA GLY A 162 -17.14 4.63 9.47
C GLY A 162 -18.41 4.45 10.29
N ALA A 163 -19.56 4.61 9.64
CA ALA A 163 -20.79 3.87 9.91
C ALA A 163 -21.81 4.22 8.81
N LEU A 164 -22.03 3.26 7.91
CA LEU A 164 -23.36 2.80 7.46
C LEU A 164 -23.13 1.89 6.25
N ARG A 165 -22.67 0.66 6.51
CA ARG A 165 -23.13 -0.47 5.68
C ARG A 165 -24.55 -0.75 6.17
N PRO A 166 -25.59 -0.71 5.32
CA PRO A 166 -26.89 -1.23 5.74
C PRO A 166 -26.71 -2.73 6.03
N ALA A 167 -27.14 -3.15 7.21
CA ALA A 167 -27.30 -4.56 7.51
C ALA A 167 -28.28 -5.15 6.47
N ALA A 168 -27.83 -6.20 5.78
CA ALA A 168 -28.70 -7.07 5.00
C ALA A 168 -29.48 -7.99 5.95
#